data_AF-A0AAW5N7S8-F1
#
_entry.id   AF-A0AAW5N7S8-F1
#
_cell.length_a   1.000
_cell.length_b   1.000
_cell.length_c   1.000
_cell.angle_alpha   90.00
_cell.angle_beta   90.00
_cell.angle_gamma   90.00
#
_symmetry.space_group_name_H-M   'P 1'
#
loop_
_entity.id
_entity.type
_entity.pdbx_description
1 polymer ?
#
loop_
_entity_poly.entity_id
_entity_poly.type
_entity_poly.pdbx_seq_one_letter_code
_entity_poly.pdbx_strand_id
1 'polypeptide(L)'
;MKRVRCPKCDNYIQFDETRYEEGQSLVFLCDNCHKQFGIRIGKSKLNAANQKSEIIDETEGTRKFGNIVVIENVFGFKQVFPLHEGDNLIGRRSKGTDVDIAIETNDPSMDRRHCILNVKRNKQGKIIYTLRDNDSITGTFLMNEILGPKDQVRLEEGDIFTLGATTLILRTAETSEE
;
A
#
# COMPACT_ATOMS: atom_id res chain seq x y z
N MET A 1 5.99 23.07 -1.94
CA MET A 1 6.83 22.28 -1.01
C MET A 1 7.01 20.88 -1.58
N LYS A 2 8.25 20.38 -1.62
CA LYS A 2 8.57 18.99 -1.97
C LYS A 2 8.98 18.20 -0.74
N ARG A 3 8.93 16.88 -0.86
CA ARG A 3 9.36 15.95 0.19
C ARG A 3 10.47 15.06 -0.35
N VAL A 4 11.41 14.75 0.52
CA VAL A 4 12.47 13.77 0.29
C VAL A 4 12.39 12.69 1.36
N ARG A 5 12.57 11.44 0.95
CA ARG A 5 12.65 10.28 1.85
C ARG A 5 14.09 10.04 2.29
N CYS A 6 14.32 9.89 3.60
CA CYS A 6 15.63 9.53 4.13
C CYS A 6 15.99 8.09 3.74
N PRO A 7 17.17 7.82 3.13
CA PRO A 7 17.54 6.48 2.69
C PRO A 7 17.84 5.48 3.82
N LYS A 8 17.92 5.95 5.08
CA LYS A 8 18.25 5.13 6.26
C LYS A 8 17.02 4.75 7.09
N CYS A 9 16.08 5.66 7.30
CA CYS A 9 14.92 5.44 8.17
C CYS A 9 13.58 5.75 7.50
N ASP A 10 13.59 6.06 6.20
CA ASP A 10 12.41 6.40 5.39
C ASP A 10 11.57 7.59 5.91
N ASN A 11 12.09 8.37 6.87
CA ASN A 11 11.47 9.59 7.33
C ASN A 11 11.38 10.63 6.19
N TYR A 12 10.26 11.34 6.12
CA TYR A 12 10.03 12.40 5.15
C TYR A 12 10.55 13.74 5.67
N ILE A 13 11.36 14.41 4.87
CA ILE A 13 11.86 15.76 5.14
C ILE A 13 11.24 16.69 4.10
N GLN A 14 10.61 17.77 4.56
CA GLN A 14 9.98 18.76 3.68
C GLN A 14 10.99 19.86 3.34
N PHE A 15 10.99 20.30 2.07
CA PHE A 15 11.80 21.43 1.65
C PHE A 15 11.08 22.25 0.58
N ASP A 16 11.48 23.51 0.47
CA ASP A 16 10.97 24.42 -0.53
C ASP A 16 11.83 24.34 -1.79
N GLU A 17 11.34 23.66 -2.82
CA GLU A 17 12.05 23.51 -4.10
C GLU A 17 12.23 24.85 -4.83
N THR A 18 11.36 25.84 -4.60
CA THR A 18 11.44 27.15 -5.27
C THR A 18 12.70 27.93 -4.91
N ARG A 19 13.41 27.49 -3.87
CA ARG A 19 14.67 28.09 -3.42
C ARG A 19 15.92 27.54 -4.11
N TYR A 20 15.78 26.57 -5.01
CA TYR A 20 16.90 25.82 -5.59
C TYR A 20 16.76 25.64 -7.10
N GLU A 21 17.89 25.62 -7.81
CA GLU A 21 17.92 25.50 -9.27
C GLU A 21 17.87 24.03 -9.73
N GLU A 22 17.31 23.78 -10.92
CA GLU A 22 17.34 22.47 -11.54
C GLU A 22 18.78 22.02 -11.80
N GLY A 23 19.14 20.82 -11.32
CA GLY A 23 20.48 20.24 -11.43
C GLY A 23 21.34 20.37 -10.16
N GLN A 24 20.91 21.19 -9.18
CA GLN A 24 21.62 21.43 -7.93
C GLN A 24 21.61 20.18 -7.03
N SER A 25 22.75 19.86 -6.43
CA SER A 25 22.87 18.80 -5.43
C SER A 25 22.66 19.37 -4.04
N LEU A 26 21.57 18.98 -3.39
CA LEU A 26 21.24 19.35 -2.03
C LEU A 26 21.66 18.25 -1.06
N VAL A 27 22.09 18.66 0.13
CA VAL A 27 22.45 17.76 1.22
C VAL A 27 21.42 17.93 2.33
N PHE A 28 20.79 16.83 2.73
CA PHE A 28 19.80 16.78 3.80
C PHE A 28 20.39 16.05 5.01
N LEU A 29 20.05 16.54 6.20
CA LEU A 29 20.23 15.82 7.47
C LEU A 29 18.85 15.34 7.93
N CYS A 30 18.71 14.06 8.20
CA CYS A 30 17.47 13.52 8.72
C CYS A 30 17.32 13.80 10.23
N ASP A 31 16.25 14.48 10.64
CA ASP A 31 15.99 14.78 12.04
C ASP A 31 15.75 13.53 12.92
N ASN A 32 15.29 12.43 12.31
CA ASN A 32 14.99 11.19 13.03
C ASN A 32 16.23 10.29 13.25
N CYS A 33 17.15 10.22 12.29
CA CYS A 33 18.27 9.27 12.36
C CYS A 33 19.65 9.91 12.21
N HIS A 34 19.69 11.24 12.14
CA HIS A 34 20.85 12.11 11.92
C HIS A 34 21.74 11.68 10.75
N LYS A 35 21.18 10.96 9.77
CA LYS A 35 21.90 10.58 8.56
C LYS A 35 21.95 11.76 7.60
N GLN A 36 23.15 12.10 7.16
CA GLN A 36 23.38 13.02 6.05
C GLN A 36 23.32 12.27 4.73
N PHE A 37 22.60 12.82 3.75
CA PHE A 37 22.46 12.25 2.42
C PHE A 37 22.20 13.33 1.36
N GLY A 38 22.60 13.07 0.11
CA GLY A 38 22.51 14.03 -0.98
C GLY A 38 21.44 13.65 -2.01
N ILE A 39 20.75 14.65 -2.56
CA ILE A 39 19.79 14.51 -3.67
C ILE A 39 20.09 15.56 -4.73
N ARG A 40 20.03 15.16 -6.00
CA ARG A 40 20.15 16.08 -7.12
C ARG A 40 18.76 16.46 -7.63
N ILE A 41 18.43 17.74 -7.54
CA ILE A 41 17.21 18.30 -8.14
C ILE A 41 17.36 18.28 -9.66
N GLY A 42 16.26 18.10 -10.41
CA GLY A 42 16.25 18.26 -11.87
C GLY A 42 16.70 17.06 -12.73
N LYS A 43 17.15 15.95 -12.15
CA LYS A 43 17.41 14.71 -12.93
C LYS A 43 16.92 13.46 -12.24
N SER A 44 15.61 13.35 -12.13
CA SER A 44 15.00 12.04 -12.04
C SER A 44 13.60 12.06 -12.64
N LYS A 45 13.43 11.34 -13.75
CA LYS A 45 12.17 10.69 -14.12
C LYS A 45 11.80 9.60 -13.09
N LEU A 46 12.02 9.85 -11.80
CA LEU A 46 11.46 9.08 -10.69
C LEU A 46 10.15 9.77 -10.38
N ASN A 47 9.15 9.35 -11.14
CA ASN A 47 7.72 9.48 -10.95
C ASN A 47 7.30 10.67 -10.06
N ALA A 48 6.68 11.64 -10.73
CA ALA A 48 5.73 12.59 -10.18
C ALA A 48 4.50 11.92 -9.50
N ALA A 49 4.68 10.77 -8.84
CA ALA A 49 3.69 10.04 -8.05
C ALA A 49 3.72 10.43 -6.56
N ASN A 50 4.72 11.20 -6.12
CA ASN A 50 4.87 11.63 -4.72
C ASN A 50 4.47 13.09 -4.47
N GLN A 51 3.79 13.73 -5.44
CA GLN A 51 3.53 15.16 -5.42
C GLN A 51 2.11 15.54 -5.80
N LYS A 52 1.10 14.80 -5.32
CA LYS A 52 -0.22 15.38 -5.16
C LYS A 52 -0.79 15.03 -3.80
N SER A 53 -1.27 16.05 -3.12
CA SER A 53 -2.65 16.06 -2.64
C SER A 53 -3.57 15.61 -3.80
N GLU A 54 -3.50 14.33 -4.15
CA GLU A 54 -4.26 13.73 -5.22
C GLU A 54 -5.58 13.34 -4.58
N ILE A 55 -6.69 13.72 -5.19
CA ILE A 55 -7.96 13.07 -4.90
C ILE A 55 -7.71 11.61 -5.26
N ILE A 56 -7.36 10.79 -4.27
CA ILE A 56 -7.12 9.37 -4.47
C ILE A 56 -8.47 8.80 -4.84
N ASP A 57 -8.60 8.43 -6.11
CA ASP A 57 -9.83 7.87 -6.64
C ASP A 57 -10.03 6.48 -6.03
N GLU A 58 -10.95 6.38 -5.06
CA GLU A 58 -11.34 5.09 -4.46
C GLU A 58 -11.94 4.13 -5.49
N THR A 59 -12.30 4.61 -6.69
CA THR A 59 -12.82 3.79 -7.79
C THR A 59 -11.72 3.31 -8.75
N GLU A 60 -10.46 3.67 -8.53
CA GLU A 60 -9.37 3.21 -9.39
C GLU A 60 -9.24 1.68 -9.32
N GLY A 61 -9.50 1.00 -10.44
CA GLY A 61 -9.46 -0.47 -10.52
C GLY A 61 -10.77 -1.20 -10.23
N THR A 62 -11.83 -0.53 -9.77
CA THR A 62 -13.14 -1.18 -9.51
C THR A 62 -13.75 -1.78 -10.77
N ARG A 63 -13.40 -1.32 -11.98
CA ARG A 63 -14.01 -1.82 -13.22
C ARG A 63 -13.65 -3.26 -13.62
N LYS A 64 -12.62 -3.88 -13.04
CA LYS A 64 -12.19 -5.25 -13.43
C LYS A 64 -12.35 -6.27 -12.32
N PHE A 65 -11.61 -6.09 -11.25
CA PHE A 65 -11.48 -7.04 -10.15
C PHE A 65 -11.60 -6.36 -8.80
N GLY A 66 -12.02 -5.09 -8.75
CA GLY A 66 -12.00 -4.33 -7.52
C GLY A 66 -10.63 -3.76 -7.18
N ASN A 67 -10.55 -3.15 -6.01
CA ASN A 67 -9.34 -2.65 -5.41
C ASN A 67 -9.37 -2.88 -3.89
N ILE A 68 -8.23 -2.64 -3.25
CA ILE A 68 -8.16 -2.47 -1.80
C ILE A 68 -7.76 -1.04 -1.48
N VAL A 69 -8.44 -0.45 -0.50
CA VAL A 69 -8.15 0.88 0.00
C VAL A 69 -7.47 0.75 1.35
N VAL A 70 -6.21 1.16 1.43
CA VAL A 70 -5.48 1.27 2.70
C VAL A 70 -5.92 2.57 3.38
N ILE A 71 -6.34 2.46 4.63
CA ILE A 71 -6.80 3.61 5.41
C ILE A 71 -5.61 4.34 6.03
N GLU A 72 -5.64 5.68 5.94
CA GLU A 72 -4.62 6.52 6.54
C GLU A 72 -4.58 6.34 8.06
N ASN A 73 -3.36 6.19 8.59
CA ASN A 73 -3.11 6.13 10.01
C ASN A 73 -1.76 6.78 10.33
N VAL A 74 -1.30 6.65 11.58
CA VAL A 74 0.00 7.19 12.01
C VAL A 74 1.22 6.58 11.31
N PHE A 75 1.06 5.43 10.65
CA PHE A 75 2.14 4.68 10.00
C PHE A 75 2.19 4.87 8.49
N GLY A 76 1.10 5.28 7.84
CA GLY A 76 1.04 5.42 6.40
C GLY A 76 -0.15 6.25 5.93
N PHE A 77 0.01 6.84 4.74
CA PHE A 77 -1.07 7.56 4.06
C PHE A 77 -2.03 6.58 3.39
N LYS A 78 -3.23 7.10 3.05
CA LYS A 78 -4.20 6.41 2.23
C LYS A 78 -3.58 5.97 0.90
N GLN A 79 -3.84 4.74 0.48
CA GLN A 79 -3.36 4.15 -0.78
C GLN A 79 -4.47 3.29 -1.39
N VAL A 80 -4.53 3.20 -2.72
CA VAL A 80 -5.47 2.34 -3.44
C VAL A 80 -4.68 1.42 -4.34
N PHE A 81 -4.99 0.12 -4.29
CA PHE A 81 -4.32 -0.89 -5.11
C PHE A 81 -5.35 -1.69 -5.90
N PRO A 82 -5.32 -1.65 -7.24
CA PRO A 82 -6.19 -2.49 -8.05
C PRO A 82 -5.82 -3.95 -7.87
N LEU A 83 -6.85 -4.81 -7.87
CA LEU A 83 -6.66 -6.25 -7.78
C LEU A 83 -6.53 -6.87 -9.18
N HIS A 84 -5.91 -8.04 -9.24
CA HIS A 84 -5.89 -8.90 -10.42
C HIS A 84 -6.42 -10.29 -10.11
N GLU A 85 -6.79 -11.03 -11.16
CA GLU A 85 -7.18 -12.43 -11.04
C GLU A 85 -6.01 -13.28 -10.51
N GLY A 86 -6.32 -14.26 -9.66
CA GLY A 86 -5.34 -15.09 -8.99
C GLY A 86 -5.01 -14.59 -7.58
N ASP A 87 -3.84 -15.00 -7.08
CA ASP A 87 -3.35 -14.60 -5.77
C ASP A 87 -2.74 -13.20 -5.84
N ASN A 88 -3.21 -12.28 -5.01
CA ASN A 88 -2.59 -10.97 -4.79
C ASN A 88 -1.87 -11.05 -3.44
N LEU A 89 -0.55 -11.18 -3.46
CA LEU A 89 0.27 -11.21 -2.26
C LEU A 89 0.45 -9.78 -1.73
N ILE A 90 -0.03 -9.55 -0.51
CA ILE A 90 -0.03 -8.24 0.12
C ILE A 90 0.99 -8.22 1.25
N GLY A 91 1.79 -7.16 1.32
CA GLY A 91 2.79 -7.01 2.36
C GLY A 91 3.35 -5.60 2.45
N ARG A 92 4.16 -5.37 3.49
CA ARG A 92 4.84 -4.09 3.67
C ARG A 92 5.94 -3.90 2.64
N ARG A 93 5.96 -2.74 1.96
CA ARG A 93 7.03 -2.34 1.03
C ARG A 93 8.38 -2.41 1.74
N SER A 94 9.32 -3.17 1.17
CA SER A 94 10.69 -3.30 1.66
C SER A 94 11.64 -3.52 0.49
N LYS A 95 12.89 -3.05 0.61
CA LYS A 95 13.90 -3.23 -0.43
C LYS A 95 14.15 -4.73 -0.64
N GLY A 96 13.96 -5.20 -1.87
CA GLY A 96 14.21 -6.60 -2.26
C GLY A 96 13.09 -7.59 -1.89
N THR A 97 11.94 -7.13 -1.41
CA THR A 97 10.77 -8.01 -1.25
C THR A 97 9.97 -8.05 -2.54
N ASP A 98 9.62 -9.25 -2.98
CA ASP A 98 8.72 -9.51 -4.11
C ASP A 98 7.30 -9.79 -3.59
N VAL A 99 6.41 -8.82 -3.77
CA VAL A 99 4.97 -8.90 -3.48
C VAL A 99 4.20 -8.16 -4.57
N ASP A 100 3.00 -8.62 -4.87
CA ASP A 100 2.13 -7.99 -5.87
C ASP A 100 1.67 -6.61 -5.38
N ILE A 101 1.25 -6.55 -4.11
CA ILE A 101 0.76 -5.33 -3.47
C ILE A 101 1.66 -4.99 -2.28
N ALA A 102 2.55 -4.04 -2.51
CA ALA A 102 3.48 -3.55 -1.52
C ALA A 102 2.99 -2.22 -0.92
N ILE A 103 2.43 -2.31 0.28
CA ILE A 103 1.88 -1.16 1.00
C ILE A 103 3.02 -0.31 1.55
N GLU A 104 3.00 0.98 1.24
CA GLU A 104 3.92 1.94 1.83
C GLU A 104 3.43 2.32 3.23
N THR A 105 3.85 1.55 4.23
CA THR A 105 3.56 1.78 5.64
C THR A 105 4.82 1.61 6.48
N ASN A 106 4.95 2.42 7.51
CA ASN A 106 5.99 2.32 8.54
C ASN A 106 5.58 1.41 9.70
N ASP A 107 4.44 0.74 9.59
CA ASP A 107 3.93 -0.17 10.60
C ASP A 107 4.91 -1.34 10.82
N PRO A 108 5.55 -1.44 11.99
CA PRO A 108 6.52 -2.48 12.27
C PRO A 108 5.89 -3.86 12.43
N SER A 109 4.58 -3.91 12.71
CA SER A 109 3.82 -5.15 12.89
C SER A 109 3.32 -5.74 11.57
N MET A 110 3.35 -4.96 10.48
CA MET A 110 3.01 -5.48 9.16
C MET A 110 4.22 -6.21 8.54
N ASP A 111 4.11 -7.53 8.41
CA ASP A 111 5.06 -8.34 7.66
C ASP A 111 5.24 -7.94 6.20
N ARG A 112 6.43 -8.23 5.69
CA ARG A 112 6.82 -7.98 4.30
C ARG A 112 6.01 -8.81 3.29
N ARG A 113 5.50 -9.97 3.73
CA ARG A 113 4.62 -10.89 2.98
C ARG A 113 3.55 -11.37 3.96
N HIS A 114 2.46 -10.64 4.09
CA HIS A 114 1.56 -10.75 5.24
C HIS A 114 0.36 -11.64 4.97
N CYS A 115 -0.36 -11.38 3.88
CA CYS A 115 -1.57 -12.12 3.54
C CYS A 115 -1.68 -12.29 2.02
N ILE A 116 -2.60 -13.15 1.61
CA ILE A 116 -2.93 -13.38 0.21
C ILE A 116 -4.41 -13.15 0.03
N LEU A 117 -4.75 -12.26 -0.90
CA LEU A 117 -6.12 -12.05 -1.35
C LEU A 117 -6.29 -12.70 -2.73
N ASN A 118 -7.00 -13.82 -2.77
CA ASN A 118 -7.29 -14.54 -4.00
C ASN A 118 -8.57 -13.99 -4.66
N VAL A 119 -8.47 -13.67 -5.95
CA VAL A 119 -9.60 -13.25 -6.78
C VAL A 119 -9.85 -14.30 -7.86
N LYS A 120 -11.07 -14.85 -7.90
CA LYS A 120 -11.47 -15.85 -8.90
C LYS A 120 -12.87 -15.61 -9.42
N ARG A 121 -13.11 -15.91 -10.70
CA ARG A 121 -14.48 -16.01 -11.24
C ARG A 121 -15.05 -17.39 -10.98
N ASN A 122 -16.28 -17.44 -10.48
CA ASN A 122 -17.01 -18.69 -10.36
C ASN A 122 -17.61 -19.11 -11.71
N LYS A 123 -18.25 -20.30 -11.76
CA LYS A 123 -18.90 -20.81 -12.98
C LYS A 123 -20.02 -19.91 -13.52
N GLN A 124 -20.58 -19.03 -12.68
CA GLN A 124 -21.64 -18.08 -13.05
C GLN A 124 -21.07 -16.71 -13.46
N GLY A 125 -19.74 -16.56 -13.53
CA GLY A 125 -19.08 -15.30 -13.87
C GLY A 125 -18.96 -14.29 -12.72
N LYS A 126 -19.51 -14.59 -11.52
CA LYS A 126 -19.36 -13.73 -10.33
C LYS A 126 -17.94 -13.83 -9.77
N ILE A 127 -17.36 -12.69 -9.41
CA ILE A 127 -16.05 -12.62 -8.78
C ILE A 127 -16.18 -12.97 -7.30
N ILE A 128 -15.29 -13.84 -6.82
CA ILE A 128 -15.16 -14.27 -5.44
C ILE A 128 -13.80 -13.80 -4.93
N TYR A 129 -13.83 -13.16 -3.77
CA TYR A 129 -12.66 -12.70 -3.03
C TYR A 129 -12.46 -13.63 -1.84
N THR A 130 -11.23 -14.10 -1.63
CA THR A 130 -10.90 -14.97 -0.49
C THR A 130 -9.60 -14.51 0.14
N LEU A 131 -9.65 -14.21 1.42
CA LEU A 131 -8.51 -13.76 2.21
C LEU A 131 -7.95 -14.93 3.02
N ARG A 132 -6.62 -15.03 3.06
CA ARG A 132 -5.89 -15.94 3.94
C ARG A 132 -4.64 -15.28 4.49
N ASP A 133 -4.28 -15.64 5.70
CA ASP A 133 -2.98 -15.30 6.27
C ASP A 133 -1.84 -16.02 5.51
N ASN A 134 -0.65 -15.43 5.49
CA ASN A 134 0.54 -15.99 4.85
C ASN A 134 1.69 -16.17 5.86
N ASP A 135 1.41 -16.90 6.94
CA ASP A 135 2.33 -17.17 8.05
C ASP A 135 2.87 -15.87 8.66
N SER A 136 1.98 -14.89 8.86
CA SER A 136 2.36 -13.60 9.42
C SER A 136 2.64 -13.70 10.91
N ILE A 137 3.56 -12.86 11.41
CA ILE A 137 3.96 -12.84 12.81
C ILE A 137 2.80 -12.37 13.71
N THR A 138 2.03 -11.39 13.26
CA THR A 138 0.95 -10.78 14.07
C THR A 138 -0.45 -11.28 13.75
N GLY A 139 -0.61 -12.03 12.65
CA GLY A 139 -1.89 -12.49 12.16
C GLY A 139 -2.61 -11.46 11.27
N THR A 140 -3.46 -11.99 10.41
CA THR A 140 -4.44 -11.26 9.60
C THR A 140 -5.81 -11.29 10.29
N PHE A 141 -6.48 -10.14 10.39
CA PHE A 141 -7.76 -10.01 11.06
C PHE A 141 -8.85 -9.59 10.07
N LEU A 142 -10.02 -10.22 10.12
CA LEU A 142 -11.24 -9.80 9.44
C LEU A 142 -12.25 -9.33 10.49
N MET A 143 -12.67 -8.07 10.46
CA MET A 143 -13.61 -7.50 11.43
C MET A 143 -13.24 -7.80 12.90
N ASN A 144 -11.94 -7.67 13.23
CA ASN A 144 -11.30 -7.97 14.53
C ASN A 144 -11.16 -9.46 14.90
N GLU A 145 -11.64 -10.39 14.08
CA GLU A 145 -11.42 -11.82 14.28
C GLU A 145 -10.15 -12.27 13.54
N ILE A 146 -9.25 -12.95 14.26
CA ILE A 146 -8.01 -13.47 13.67
C ILE A 146 -8.30 -14.69 12.79
N LEU A 147 -7.66 -14.74 11.62
CA LEU A 147 -7.70 -15.94 10.78
C LEU A 147 -6.82 -17.04 11.38
N GLY A 148 -7.37 -18.23 11.53
CA GLY A 148 -6.66 -19.40 12.00
C GLY A 148 -5.68 -19.96 10.97
N PRO A 149 -4.80 -20.88 11.38
CA PRO A 149 -3.88 -21.54 10.47
C PRO A 149 -4.63 -22.26 9.33
N LYS A 150 -4.30 -21.90 8.08
CA LYS A 150 -4.91 -22.41 6.83
C LYS A 150 -6.35 -21.95 6.57
N ASP A 151 -6.89 -21.02 7.35
CA ASP A 151 -8.21 -20.47 7.10
C ASP A 151 -8.25 -19.70 5.78
N GLN A 152 -9.38 -19.83 5.09
CA GLN A 152 -9.72 -19.08 3.89
C GLN A 152 -11.13 -18.54 4.06
N VAL A 153 -11.22 -17.22 4.26
CA VAL A 153 -12.49 -16.53 4.47
C VAL A 153 -12.90 -15.78 3.22
N ARG A 154 -14.19 -15.79 2.90
CA ARG A 154 -14.73 -14.96 1.82
C ARG A 154 -14.87 -13.52 2.28
N LEU A 155 -14.57 -12.60 1.39
CA LEU A 155 -14.80 -11.17 1.59
C LEU A 155 -15.95 -10.67 0.71
N GLU A 156 -16.65 -9.67 1.22
CA GLU A 156 -17.74 -8.93 0.57
C GLU A 156 -17.38 -7.44 0.39
N GLU A 157 -18.23 -6.70 -0.33
CA GLU A 157 -18.06 -5.26 -0.51
C GLU A 157 -18.01 -4.53 0.83
N GLY A 158 -16.96 -3.72 1.02
CA GLY A 158 -16.78 -2.92 2.23
C GLY A 158 -16.20 -3.68 3.40
N ASP A 159 -15.88 -4.97 3.26
CA ASP A 159 -15.23 -5.73 4.33
C ASP A 159 -13.90 -5.11 4.73
N ILE A 160 -13.68 -5.04 6.04
CA ILE A 160 -12.51 -4.44 6.65
C ILE A 160 -11.62 -5.54 7.20
N PHE A 161 -10.37 -5.56 6.74
CA PHE A 161 -9.34 -6.44 7.27
C PHE A 161 -8.10 -5.66 7.68
N THR A 162 -7.38 -6.17 8.67
CA THR A 162 -6.24 -5.49 9.28
C THR A 162 -5.02 -6.41 9.27
N LEU A 163 -3.87 -5.82 8.93
CA LEU A 163 -2.56 -6.45 8.86
C LEU A 163 -1.64 -5.69 9.82
N GLY A 164 -1.40 -6.24 11.01
CA GLY A 164 -0.75 -5.49 12.08
C GLY A 164 -1.63 -4.34 12.58
N ALA A 165 -1.16 -3.09 12.42
CA ALA A 165 -1.92 -1.86 12.69
C ALA A 165 -2.44 -1.17 11.40
N THR A 166 -2.21 -1.78 10.23
CA THR A 166 -2.61 -1.25 8.94
C THR A 166 -3.97 -1.81 8.52
N THR A 167 -4.96 -0.93 8.36
CA THR A 167 -6.34 -1.30 8.02
C THR A 167 -6.61 -1.12 6.53
N LEU A 168 -7.34 -2.07 5.95
CA LEU A 168 -7.71 -2.12 4.55
C LEU A 168 -9.21 -2.35 4.39
N ILE A 169 -9.78 -1.79 3.32
CA ILE A 169 -11.16 -2.00 2.91
C ILE A 169 -11.15 -2.62 1.52
N LEU A 170 -11.91 -3.70 1.32
CA LEU A 170 -12.16 -4.25 -0.01
C LEU A 170 -13.24 -3.42 -0.73
N ARG A 171 -12.91 -2.95 -1.95
CA ARG A 171 -13.89 -2.50 -2.94
C ARG A 171 -13.96 -3.53 -4.04
N THR A 172 -15.07 -4.25 -4.11
CA THR A 172 -15.34 -5.24 -5.13
C THR A 172 -15.51 -4.57 -6.49
N ALA A 173 -15.38 -5.37 -7.55
CA ALA A 173 -15.59 -4.86 -8.89
C ALA A 173 -17.04 -4.38 -9.08
N GLU A 174 -17.22 -3.23 -9.72
CA GLU A 174 -18.53 -2.75 -10.14
C GLU A 174 -19.15 -3.77 -11.10
N THR A 175 -20.15 -4.51 -10.65
CA THR A 175 -21.07 -5.18 -11.56
C THR A 175 -21.90 -4.10 -12.22
N SER A 176 -21.60 -3.80 -13.48
CA SER A 176 -22.51 -3.07 -14.34
C SER A 176 -23.80 -3.90 -14.47
N GLU A 177 -24.76 -3.63 -13.59
CA GLU A 177 -26.16 -3.96 -13.83
C GLU A 177 -26.67 -2.96 -14.88
N GLU A 178 -26.54 -3.34 -16.15
CA GLU A 178 -27.38 -2.85 -17.26
C GLU A 178 -27.97 -4.06 -18.01
#